data_AF-A0ABD5DEA4-F1
#
_entry.id   AF-A0ABD5DEA4-F1
#
_cell.length_a   1.000
_cell.length_b   1.000
_cell.length_c   1.000
_cell.angle_alpha   90.00
_cell.angle_beta   90.00
_cell.angle_gamma   90.00
#
_symmetry.space_group_name_H-M   'P 1'
#
loop_
_entity.id
_entity.type
_entity.pdbx_description
1 polymer ?
#
loop_
_entity_poly.entity_id
_entity_poly.type
_entity_poly.pdbx_seq_one_letter_code
_entity_poly.pdbx_strand_id
1 'polypeptide(L)'
;FSVSLAQQRIDFTVPQAAMLNRPRDYIPESQWQQGIKAGLLNYSVTGQRNAPRHNGATIDSQFVSLQPGLNLGPWRLRNYSTYSHSDNNSR
;
A
#
# COMPACT_ATOMS: atom_id res chain seq x y z
N PHE A 1 -46.43 -5.82 -11.00
CA PHE A 1 -46.05 -4.89 -9.92
C PHE A 1 -47.29 -4.55 -9.14
N SER A 2 -47.18 -4.29 -7.83
CA SER A 2 -48.29 -3.82 -6.99
C SER A 2 -47.90 -2.51 -6.31
N VAL A 3 -48.88 -1.64 -6.07
CA VAL A 3 -48.65 -0.32 -5.46
C VAL A 3 -49.45 -0.25 -4.16
N SER A 4 -48.77 0.03 -3.05
CA SER A 4 -49.37 0.30 -1.75
C SER A 4 -49.16 1.77 -1.39
N LEU A 5 -50.19 2.58 -1.64
CA LEU A 5 -50.15 4.03 -1.43
C LEU A 5 -50.05 4.40 0.06
N ALA A 6 -50.72 3.64 0.93
CA ALA A 6 -50.68 3.85 2.38
C ALA A 6 -49.27 3.64 3.00
N GLN A 7 -48.39 2.92 2.29
CA GLN A 7 -47.04 2.57 2.74
C GLN A 7 -45.94 3.19 1.86
N GLN A 8 -46.30 4.01 0.85
CA GLN A 8 -45.38 4.54 -0.16
C GLN A 8 -44.48 3.47 -0.80
N ARG A 9 -45.03 2.28 -1.03
CA ARG A 9 -44.29 1.11 -1.50
C ARG A 9 -44.76 0.67 -2.87
N ILE A 10 -43.79 0.36 -3.74
CA ILE A 10 -44.02 -0.28 -5.03
C ILE A 10 -43.24 -1.59 -5.04
N ASP A 11 -43.94 -2.69 -5.32
CA ASP A 11 -43.35 -4.02 -5.40
C ASP A 11 -43.22 -4.48 -6.84
N PHE A 12 -41.99 -4.86 -7.21
CA PHE A 12 -41.65 -5.46 -8.49
C PHE A 12 -41.26 -6.92 -8.28
N THR A 13 -41.73 -7.80 -9.16
CA THR A 13 -41.36 -9.21 -9.19
C THR A 13 -40.55 -9.46 -10.44
N VAL A 14 -39.28 -9.82 -10.29
CA VAL A 14 -38.38 -10.13 -11.40
C VAL A 14 -37.87 -11.55 -11.19
N PRO A 15 -37.99 -12.45 -12.18
CA PRO A 15 -37.44 -13.79 -12.08
C PRO A 15 -35.92 -13.75 -11.89
N GLN A 16 -35.39 -14.59 -10.99
CA GLN A 16 -33.94 -14.65 -10.72
C GLN A 16 -33.13 -15.00 -11.99
N ALA A 17 -33.68 -15.80 -12.90
CA ALA A 17 -33.04 -16.14 -14.18
C ALA A 17 -32.85 -14.94 -15.13
N ALA A 18 -33.60 -13.84 -14.92
CA ALA A 18 -33.47 -12.60 -15.69
C ALA A 18 -32.51 -11.59 -15.02
N MET A 19 -31.98 -11.91 -13.82
CA MET A 19 -31.04 -11.06 -13.12
C MET A 19 -29.60 -11.36 -13.54
N LEU A 20 -28.76 -10.34 -13.58
CA LEU A 20 -27.31 -10.52 -13.69
C LEU A 20 -26.77 -11.11 -12.38
N ASN A 21 -26.38 -12.38 -12.42
CA ASN A 21 -25.72 -13.03 -11.29
C ASN A 21 -24.30 -12.46 -11.11
N ARG A 22 -24.17 -11.49 -10.20
CA ARG A 22 -22.88 -11.04 -9.70
C ARG A 22 -22.50 -11.89 -8.48
N PRO A 23 -21.22 -12.23 -8.31
CA PRO A 23 -20.78 -12.93 -7.10
C PRO A 23 -21.10 -12.08 -5.86
N ARG A 24 -21.21 -12.75 -4.71
CA ARG A 24 -21.34 -12.07 -3.43
C ARG A 24 -20.15 -11.12 -3.26
N ASP A 25 -20.42 -9.91 -2.76
CA ASP A 25 -19.42 -8.84 -2.56
C ASP A 25 -18.81 -8.25 -3.84
N TYR A 26 -19.48 -8.37 -4.99
CA TYR A 26 -19.07 -7.68 -6.21
C TYR A 26 -19.13 -6.15 -6.05
N ILE A 27 -18.02 -5.48 -6.34
CA ILE A 27 -17.91 -4.02 -6.36
C ILE A 27 -17.80 -3.56 -7.81
N PRO A 28 -18.75 -2.77 -8.34
CA PRO A 28 -18.70 -2.23 -9.70
C PRO A 28 -17.43 -1.41 -9.95
N GLU A 29 -16.86 -1.51 -11.16
CA GLU A 29 -15.63 -0.79 -11.53
C GLU A 29 -15.82 0.74 -11.46
N SER A 30 -17.05 1.22 -11.65
CA SER A 30 -17.41 2.63 -11.51
C SER A 30 -17.27 3.19 -10.09
N GLN A 31 -17.21 2.33 -9.07
CA GLN A 31 -17.01 2.72 -7.68
C GLN A 31 -15.54 2.75 -7.28
N TRP A 32 -14.62 2.29 -8.15
CA TRP A 32 -13.21 2.26 -7.83
C TRP A 32 -12.62 3.66 -7.83
N GLN A 33 -12.02 4.05 -6.71
CA GLN A 33 -11.37 5.35 -6.58
C GLN A 33 -9.88 5.24 -6.93
N GLN A 34 -9.38 6.18 -7.72
CA GLN A 34 -7.96 6.28 -8.06
C GLN A 34 -7.12 6.82 -6.89
N GLY A 35 -7.78 7.37 -5.87
CA GLY A 35 -7.13 8.06 -4.75
C GLY A 35 -6.77 9.50 -5.10
N ILE A 36 -6.03 10.14 -4.18
CA ILE A 36 -5.57 11.51 -4.34
C ILE A 36 -4.18 11.58 -4.97
N LYS A 37 -3.89 12.73 -5.61
CA LYS A 37 -2.54 13.05 -6.05
C LYS A 37 -1.67 13.36 -4.83
N ALA A 38 -0.58 12.61 -4.66
CA ALA A 38 0.26 12.73 -3.46
C ALA A 38 1.70 12.31 -3.73
N GLY A 39 2.64 13.01 -3.10
CA GLY A 39 4.03 12.56 -2.94
C GLY A 39 4.18 11.76 -1.65
N LEU A 40 5.03 10.73 -1.68
CA LEU A 40 5.32 9.85 -0.56
C LEU A 40 6.85 9.80 -0.37
N LEU A 41 7.29 9.78 0.89
CA LEU A 41 8.67 9.52 1.24
C LEU A 41 8.69 8.66 2.49
N ASN A 42 9.18 7.43 2.36
CA ASN A 42 9.50 6.57 3.49
C ASN A 42 11.03 6.43 3.59
N TYR A 43 11.54 6.41 4.82
CA TYR A 43 12.98 6.31 5.09
C TYR A 43 13.21 5.39 6.28
N SER A 44 14.29 4.63 6.25
CA SER A 44 14.77 3.85 7.38
C SER A 44 16.27 4.01 7.50
N VAL A 45 16.75 4.23 8.72
CA VAL A 45 18.18 4.36 9.02
C VAL A 45 18.50 3.34 10.10
N THR A 46 19.47 2.47 9.83
CA THR A 46 19.96 1.48 10.76
C THR A 46 21.48 1.59 10.87
N GLY A 47 22.00 1.31 12.07
CA GLY A 47 23.43 1.32 12.33
C GLY A 47 23.79 0.20 13.28
N GLN A 48 24.96 -0.40 13.08
CA GLN A 48 25.49 -1.47 13.90
C GLN A 48 26.96 -1.22 14.20
N ARG A 49 27.36 -1.51 15.44
CA ARG A 49 28.75 -1.48 15.88
C ARG A 49 29.14 -2.82 16.45
N ASN A 50 30.21 -3.39 15.90
CA ASN A 50 30.77 -4.67 16.33
C ASN A 50 32.15 -4.41 16.95
N ALA A 51 32.27 -4.61 18.26
CA ALA A 51 33.52 -4.50 19.00
C ALA A 51 33.90 -5.88 19.59
N PRO A 52 34.85 -6.61 18.96
CA PRO A 52 35.27 -7.94 19.43
C PRO A 52 35.90 -7.89 20.83
N ARG A 53 35.63 -8.91 21.67
CA ARG A 53 36.21 -9.03 23.02
C ARG A 53 37.67 -9.51 23.04
N HIS A 54 38.10 -10.23 22.00
CA HIS A 54 39.46 -10.73 21.83
C HIS A 54 39.88 -10.43 20.40
N ASN A 55 41.11 -9.94 20.20
CA ASN A 55 41.79 -9.67 18.91
C ASN A 55 40.85 -9.50 17.69
N GLY A 56 40.52 -8.25 17.34
CA GLY A 56 39.77 -7.93 16.14
C GLY A 56 39.48 -6.44 15.99
N ALA A 57 39.35 -5.97 14.76
CA ALA A 57 39.03 -4.57 14.47
C ALA A 57 37.56 -4.24 14.80
N THR A 58 37.31 -3.00 15.22
CA THR A 58 35.94 -2.52 15.42
C THR A 58 35.32 -2.22 14.06
N ILE A 59 34.14 -2.79 13.79
CA ILE A 59 33.42 -2.56 12.54
C ILE A 59 32.17 -1.75 12.86
N ASP A 60 32.06 -0.58 12.25
CA ASP A 60 30.89 0.27 12.28
C ASP A 60 30.20 0.20 10.92
N SER A 61 28.92 -0.16 10.89
CA SER A 61 28.12 -0.17 9.66
C SER A 61 26.89 0.68 9.80
N GLN A 62 26.53 1.34 8.71
CA GLN A 62 25.36 2.19 8.57
C GLN A 62 24.63 1.81 7.30
N PHE A 63 23.31 1.79 7.37
CA PHE A 63 22.44 1.48 6.26
C PHE A 63 21.26 2.45 6.26
N VAL A 64 20.97 3.00 5.10
CA VAL A 64 19.86 3.91 4.87
C VAL A 64 19.06 3.35 3.70
N SER A 65 17.75 3.21 3.89
CA SER A 65 16.82 2.97 2.78
C SER A 65 15.92 4.17 2.58
N LEU A 66 15.69 4.52 1.33
CA LEU A 66 14.81 5.58 0.88
C LEU A 66 13.80 5.00 -0.11
N GLN A 67 12.54 5.33 0.12
CA GLN A 67 11.39 4.85 -0.62
C GLN A 67 10.52 6.04 -1.06
N PRO A 68 10.99 6.86 -2.02
CA PRO A 68 10.16 7.90 -2.59
C PRO A 68 9.06 7.29 -3.47
N GLY A 69 7.92 7.96 -3.52
CA GLY A 69 6.79 7.57 -4.36
C GLY A 69 5.94 8.76 -4.79
N LEU A 70 5.21 8.57 -5.87
CA LEU A 70 4.30 9.57 -6.41
C LEU A 70 3.03 8.89 -6.93
N ASN A 71 1.87 9.36 -6.47
CA ASN A 71 0.56 8.93 -6.92
C ASN A 71 -0.05 10.04 -7.79
N LEU A 72 -0.42 9.72 -9.03
CA LEU A 72 -1.08 10.64 -9.96
C LEU A 72 -2.18 9.92 -10.75
N GLY A 73 -3.43 10.06 -10.29
CA GLY A 73 -4.57 9.35 -10.88
C GLY A 73 -4.34 7.83 -10.84
N PRO A 74 -4.39 7.11 -11.97
CA PRO A 74 -4.14 5.67 -12.00
C PRO A 74 -2.66 5.30 -11.84
N TRP A 75 -1.72 6.25 -12.01
CA TRP A 75 -0.29 6.01 -11.97
C TRP A 75 0.27 5.99 -10.55
N ARG A 76 1.12 5.01 -10.26
CA ARG A 76 1.79 4.80 -8.98
C ARG A 76 3.28 4.58 -9.23
N LEU A 77 4.07 5.64 -9.14
CA LEU A 77 5.52 5.56 -9.22
C LEU A 77 6.09 5.25 -7.83
N ARG A 78 7.01 4.28 -7.77
CA ARG A 78 7.73 3.88 -6.55
C ARG A 78 9.19 3.66 -6.91
N ASN A 79 10.08 4.08 -6.03
CA ASN A 79 11.51 3.83 -6.16
C ASN A 79 12.05 3.34 -4.81
N TYR A 80 13.04 2.45 -4.86
CA TYR A 80 13.72 1.91 -3.69
C TYR A 80 15.22 2.13 -3.88
N SER A 81 15.80 2.95 -3.00
CA SER A 81 17.23 3.25 -3.00
C SER A 81 17.81 2.92 -1.65
N THR A 82 19.02 2.38 -1.67
CA THR A 82 19.75 2.02 -0.45
C THR A 82 21.15 2.62 -0.48
N TYR A 83 21.60 3.10 0.66
CA TYR A 83 22.96 3.53 0.90
C TYR A 83 23.52 2.74 2.07
N SER A 84 24.70 2.16 1.91
CA SER A 84 25.39 1.43 2.98
C SER A 84 26.82 1.93 3.09
N HIS A 85 27.26 2.14 4.32
CA HIS A 85 28.61 2.55 4.66
C HIS A 85 29.16 1.63 5.76
N SER A 86 30.40 1.17 5.63
CA SER A 86 31.04 0.29 6.60
C SER A 86 32.47 0.74 6.82
N ASP A 87 32.79 1.14 8.05
CA ASP A 87 34.13 1.53 8.48
C ASP A 87 34.76 0.41 9.30
N ASN A 88 36.00 0.05 8.94
CA ASN A 88 36.80 -0.91 9.69
C ASN A 88 37.91 -0.18 10.43
N ASN A 89 37.74 0.03 11.73
CA ASN A 89 38.73 0.69 12.56
C ASN A 89 39.63 -0.37 13.22
N SER A 90 40.74 -0.68 12.53
CA SER A 90 41.86 -1.41 13.12
C SER A 90 42.77 -0.42 13.86
N ARG A 91 42.80 -0.50 15.19
CA ARG A 91 43.87 0.09 15.99
C ARG A 91 45.02 -0.89 16.13
#